data_AF-A0A7S3FNF5-F1
#
_entry.id   AF-A0A7S3FNF5-F1
#
_cell.length_a   1.000
_cell.length_b   1.000
_cell.length_c   1.000
_cell.angle_alpha   90.00
_cell.angle_beta   90.00
_cell.angle_gamma   90.00
#
_symmetry.space_group_name_H-M   'P 1'
#
loop_
_entity.id
_entity.type
_entity.pdbx_description
1 polymer ?
#
loop_
_entity_poly.entity_id
_entity_poly.type
_entity_poly.pdbx_seq_one_letter_code
_entity_poly.pdbx_strand_id
1 'polypeptide(L)'
;SSSLTILKGKCRPFFVSLALTLSLFLSFIQYLDCLCRKQNRKTNLLVATSGDTGSAAIDGVLTTACTHISATVLFPSRAISSVTLEQEWQMVRHAEHPNINVLCCEGTSDDLDVVIERVFADEEFKRRHSLSTVNSVNVLRLIVQAAHYVHVYLSLGLGAEGASFFVPSGGMGHLCSGVIARKLLSGLGTVRLVGCVNENKAFHTLMSEGELRSKGMKLKKTLAPSMDIVVPYNLER
;
A
#
# COMPACT_ATOMS: atom_id res chain seq x y z
N SER A 1 4.74 -11.66 14.88
CA SER A 1 5.97 -11.06 15.43
C SER A 1 6.53 -10.06 14.42
N SER A 2 5.96 -8.86 14.37
CA SER A 2 6.30 -7.84 13.37
C SER A 2 7.40 -6.93 13.93
N SER A 3 8.64 -7.42 13.94
CA SER A 3 9.76 -6.73 14.55
C SER A 3 10.22 -5.53 13.72
N LEU A 4 9.95 -4.32 14.22
CA LEU A 4 10.74 -3.14 13.89
C LEU A 4 12.20 -3.45 14.27
N THR A 5 13.03 -3.81 13.29
CA THR A 5 14.43 -4.16 13.56
C THR A 5 15.25 -2.88 13.53
N ILE A 6 15.48 -2.31 14.72
CA ILE A 6 16.36 -1.15 14.92
C ILE A 6 17.80 -1.65 14.96
N LEU A 7 18.55 -1.50 13.86
CA LEU A 7 19.99 -1.79 13.87
C LEU A 7 20.73 -0.59 14.47
N LYS A 8 21.26 -0.75 15.69
CA LYS A 8 22.08 0.28 16.36
C LYS A 8 23.48 0.33 15.75
N GLY A 9 23.75 1.36 14.96
CA GLY A 9 25.09 1.70 14.44
C GLY A 9 25.21 3.21 14.19
N LYS A 10 26.44 3.73 14.12
CA LYS A 10 26.79 5.18 14.02
C LYS A 10 26.14 5.94 12.85
N CYS A 11 25.51 5.25 11.90
CA CYS A 11 24.50 5.77 10.98
C CYS A 11 23.29 4.86 11.11
N ARG A 12 22.22 5.29 11.79
CA ARG A 12 21.08 4.43 12.15
C ARG A 12 20.27 4.07 10.89
N PRO A 13 20.33 2.83 10.38
CA PRO A 13 19.50 2.37 9.26
C PRO A 13 18.14 1.93 9.79
N PHE A 14 17.06 2.52 9.29
CA PHE A 14 15.68 2.14 9.65
C PHE A 14 14.99 1.41 8.53
N PHE A 15 14.57 0.18 8.77
CA PHE A 15 13.70 -0.56 7.87
C PHE A 15 12.24 -0.26 8.22
N VAL A 16 11.50 0.34 7.29
CA VAL A 16 10.07 0.58 7.48
C VAL A 16 9.29 -0.61 6.93
N SER A 17 8.64 -1.36 7.81
CA SER A 17 7.84 -2.52 7.44
C SER A 17 6.47 -2.11 6.89
N LEU A 18 6.04 -2.76 5.81
CA LEU A 18 4.70 -2.62 5.25
C LEU A 18 3.60 -2.97 6.28
N ALA A 19 3.88 -3.83 7.26
CA ALA A 19 2.91 -4.21 8.29
C ALA A 19 2.41 -3.03 9.15
N LEU A 20 3.29 -2.07 9.47
CA LEU A 20 2.91 -0.85 10.21
C LEU A 20 2.09 0.12 9.35
N THR A 21 2.35 0.14 8.04
CA THR A 21 1.55 0.88 7.07
C THR A 21 0.12 0.34 7.01
N LEU A 22 -0.07 -0.97 7.14
CA LEU A 22 -1.39 -1.61 7.18
C LEU A 22 -2.17 -1.25 8.46
N SER A 23 -1.50 -1.09 9.61
CA SER A 23 -2.17 -0.60 10.83
C SER A 23 -2.69 0.83 10.69
N LEU A 24 -1.96 1.69 9.96
CA LEU A 24 -2.43 3.04 9.65
C LEU A 24 -3.58 3.04 8.62
N PHE A 25 -3.65 2.01 7.80
CA PHE A 25 -4.76 1.79 6.87
C PHE A 25 -6.08 1.50 7.60
N LEU A 26 -6.03 0.77 8.72
CA LEU A 26 -7.19 0.62 9.62
C LEU A 26 -7.69 1.97 10.12
N SER A 27 -6.79 2.81 10.65
CA SER A 27 -7.15 4.16 11.13
C SER A 27 -7.70 5.04 10.02
N PHE A 28 -7.21 4.87 8.79
CA PHE A 28 -7.73 5.56 7.62
C PHE A 28 -9.15 5.13 7.27
N ILE A 29 -9.44 3.83 7.26
CA ILE A 29 -10.79 3.31 7.01
C ILE A 29 -11.77 3.83 8.07
N GLN A 30 -11.36 3.88 9.35
CA GLN A 30 -12.17 4.47 10.42
C GLN A 30 -12.41 5.98 10.21
N TYR A 31 -11.41 6.72 9.74
CA TYR A 31 -11.57 8.13 9.41
C TYR A 31 -12.54 8.33 8.23
N LEU A 32 -12.41 7.54 7.17
CA LEU A 32 -13.36 7.56 6.06
C LEU A 32 -14.78 7.23 6.53
N ASP A 33 -14.95 6.27 7.43
CA ASP A 33 -16.25 5.91 7.97
C ASP A 33 -16.86 7.09 8.77
N CYS A 34 -16.05 7.78 9.57
CA CYS A 34 -16.46 8.99 10.27
C CYS A 34 -16.93 10.10 9.31
N LEU A 35 -16.22 10.31 8.19
CA LEU A 35 -16.65 11.27 7.16
C LEU A 35 -17.96 10.84 6.50
N CYS A 36 -18.08 9.56 6.16
CA CYS A 36 -19.29 8.98 5.57
C CYS A 36 -20.49 9.12 6.50
N ARG A 37 -20.31 8.86 7.81
CA ARG A 37 -21.32 9.09 8.86
C ARG A 37 -21.78 10.54 8.91
N LYS A 38 -20.85 11.49 8.94
CA LYS A 38 -21.18 12.93 8.97
C LYS A 38 -21.98 13.38 7.75
N GLN A 39 -21.76 12.74 6.60
CA GLN A 39 -22.48 13.03 5.36
C GLN A 39 -23.70 12.13 5.14
N ASN A 40 -23.98 11.20 6.07
CA ASN A 40 -24.99 10.15 5.94
C ASN A 40 -24.92 9.39 4.60
N ARG A 41 -23.71 9.03 4.19
CA ARG A 41 -23.41 8.31 2.94
C ARG A 41 -22.81 6.95 3.26
N LYS A 42 -23.03 5.97 2.38
CA LYS A 42 -22.34 4.68 2.41
C LYS A 42 -21.36 4.61 1.25
N THR A 43 -20.23 3.94 1.47
CA THR A 43 -19.17 3.78 0.46
C THR A 43 -18.75 2.33 0.40
N ASN A 44 -18.52 1.81 -0.81
CA ASN A 44 -17.94 0.50 -1.02
C ASN A 44 -16.49 0.63 -1.50
N LEU A 45 -15.55 0.12 -0.72
CA LEU A 45 -14.13 0.10 -1.05
C LEU A 45 -13.84 -1.07 -1.99
N LEU A 46 -13.56 -0.77 -3.25
CA LEU A 46 -13.14 -1.75 -4.23
C LEU A 46 -11.62 -1.90 -4.22
N VAL A 47 -11.13 -3.11 -3.97
CA VAL A 47 -9.70 -3.41 -3.81
C VAL A 47 -9.33 -4.62 -4.65
N ALA A 48 -8.38 -4.48 -5.58
CA ALA A 48 -7.69 -5.62 -6.20
C ALA A 48 -6.37 -5.82 -5.46
N THR A 49 -6.06 -7.07 -5.14
CA THR A 49 -4.84 -7.41 -4.39
C THR A 49 -4.25 -8.75 -4.82
N SER A 50 -2.94 -8.87 -4.70
CA SER A 50 -2.19 -10.12 -4.80
C SER A 50 -1.82 -10.72 -3.43
N GLY A 51 -2.30 -10.11 -2.34
CA GLY A 51 -1.95 -10.50 -0.97
C GLY A 51 -2.44 -9.51 0.10
N ASP A 52 -1.52 -9.03 0.95
CA ASP A 52 -1.77 -8.36 2.24
C ASP A 52 -2.63 -7.09 2.23
N THR A 53 -2.76 -6.41 1.07
CA THR A 53 -3.59 -5.18 0.99
C THR A 53 -5.07 -5.51 1.16
N GLY A 54 -5.51 -6.67 0.66
CA GLY A 54 -6.89 -7.14 0.79
C GLY A 54 -7.25 -7.45 2.24
N SER A 55 -6.39 -8.20 2.94
CA SER A 55 -6.61 -8.54 4.34
C SER A 55 -6.65 -7.30 5.24
N ALA A 56 -5.77 -6.32 5.00
CA ALA A 56 -5.81 -5.06 5.75
C ALA A 56 -7.06 -4.21 5.48
N ALA A 57 -7.58 -4.21 4.24
CA ALA A 57 -8.84 -3.53 3.93
C ALA A 57 -10.02 -4.17 4.68
N ILE A 58 -10.05 -5.51 4.69
CA ILE A 58 -11.07 -6.30 5.42
C ILE A 58 -10.96 -6.03 6.92
N ASP A 59 -9.77 -6.14 7.51
CA ASP A 59 -9.57 -5.89 8.94
C ASP A 59 -9.96 -4.45 9.35
N GLY A 60 -9.76 -3.47 8.46
CA GLY A 60 -10.26 -2.10 8.64
C GLY A 60 -11.77 -2.02 8.75
N VAL A 61 -12.49 -2.65 7.83
CA VAL A 61 -13.96 -2.65 7.81
C VAL A 61 -14.55 -3.47 8.97
N LEU A 62 -13.86 -4.51 9.42
CA LEU A 62 -14.28 -5.33 10.56
C LEU A 62 -14.14 -4.65 11.92
N THR A 63 -13.49 -3.49 11.99
CA THR A 63 -13.48 -2.74 13.26
C THR A 63 -14.90 -2.29 13.62
N THR A 64 -15.29 -2.49 14.89
CA THR A 64 -16.63 -2.19 15.41
C THR A 64 -17.08 -0.73 15.19
N ALA A 65 -16.12 0.15 14.92
CA ALA A 65 -16.35 1.53 14.59
C ALA A 65 -16.74 1.78 13.13
N CYS A 66 -16.77 0.80 12.23
CA CYS A 66 -17.11 0.98 10.81
C CYS A 66 -18.51 0.44 10.49
N THR A 67 -19.42 1.31 10.04
CA THR A 67 -20.83 0.93 9.71
C THR A 67 -21.32 1.47 8.37
N HIS A 68 -20.62 2.44 7.80
CA HIS A 68 -20.95 3.12 6.54
C HIS A 68 -20.00 2.72 5.41
N ILE A 69 -19.00 1.89 5.70
CA ILE A 69 -18.07 1.35 4.72
C ILE A 69 -18.28 -0.15 4.56
N SER A 70 -18.33 -0.61 3.32
CA SER A 70 -18.13 -2.01 2.94
C SER A 70 -16.83 -2.17 2.15
N ALA A 71 -16.28 -3.38 2.11
CA ALA A 71 -15.13 -3.72 1.29
C ALA A 71 -15.49 -4.83 0.31
N THR A 72 -15.15 -4.62 -0.96
CA THR A 72 -15.20 -5.63 -2.02
C THR A 72 -13.78 -5.91 -2.47
N VAL A 73 -13.26 -7.08 -2.11
CA VAL A 73 -11.88 -7.48 -2.37
C VAL A 73 -11.84 -8.50 -3.50
N LEU A 74 -11.15 -8.15 -4.59
CA LEU A 74 -10.86 -9.02 -5.71
C LEU A 74 -9.44 -9.55 -5.54
N PHE A 75 -9.30 -10.87 -5.62
CA PHE A 75 -7.99 -11.51 -5.60
C PHE A 75 -7.95 -12.63 -6.65
N PRO A 76 -6.79 -12.84 -7.29
CA PRO A 76 -6.67 -13.85 -8.33
C PRO A 76 -6.60 -15.24 -7.73
N SER A 77 -7.15 -16.22 -8.45
CA SER A 77 -7.10 -17.62 -8.07
C SER A 77 -5.67 -18.11 -7.94
N ARG A 78 -5.42 -18.91 -6.89
CA ARG A 78 -4.13 -19.56 -6.63
C ARG A 78 -3.66 -20.47 -7.75
N ALA A 79 -4.57 -20.93 -8.60
CA ALA A 79 -4.19 -21.75 -9.76
C ALA A 79 -3.31 -20.98 -10.76
N ILE A 80 -3.39 -19.64 -10.76
CA ILE A 80 -2.79 -18.77 -11.78
C ILE A 80 -1.81 -17.76 -11.15
N SER A 81 -2.05 -17.32 -9.91
CA SER A 81 -1.28 -16.25 -9.26
C SER A 81 -0.43 -16.71 -8.06
N SER A 82 0.45 -15.83 -7.59
CA SER A 82 1.38 -16.03 -6.46
C SER A 82 0.77 -15.81 -5.07
N VAL A 83 -0.56 -15.70 -4.97
CA VAL A 83 -1.27 -15.58 -3.69
C VAL A 83 -0.99 -16.82 -2.84
N THR A 84 -0.51 -16.65 -1.60
CA THR A 84 -0.29 -17.80 -0.72
C THR A 84 -1.59 -18.29 -0.08
N LEU A 85 -1.62 -19.54 0.38
CA LEU A 85 -2.77 -20.10 1.09
C LEU A 85 -3.14 -19.24 2.31
N GLU A 86 -2.14 -18.75 3.04
CA GLU A 86 -2.33 -17.91 4.23
C GLU A 86 -3.00 -16.58 3.89
N GLN A 87 -2.61 -15.95 2.78
CA GLN A 87 -3.19 -14.68 2.32
C GLN A 87 -4.63 -14.86 1.85
N GLU A 88 -4.91 -15.93 1.10
CA GLU A 88 -6.28 -16.30 0.72
C GLU A 88 -7.16 -16.52 1.97
N TRP A 89 -6.68 -17.32 2.92
CA TRP A 89 -7.40 -17.58 4.17
C TRP A 89 -7.70 -16.31 4.96
N GLN A 90 -6.76 -15.37 5.05
CA GLN A 90 -6.97 -14.11 5.74
C GLN A 90 -8.09 -13.26 5.11
N MET A 91 -8.30 -13.38 3.80
CA MET A 91 -9.37 -12.67 3.10
C MET A 91 -10.71 -13.41 3.21
N VAL A 92 -10.73 -14.72 2.93
CA VAL A 92 -11.98 -15.48 2.81
C VAL A 92 -12.63 -15.79 4.17
N ARG A 93 -11.86 -15.90 5.26
CA ARG A 93 -12.38 -16.25 6.60
C ARG A 93 -13.45 -15.30 7.14
N HIS A 94 -13.55 -14.09 6.59
CA HIS A 94 -14.46 -13.03 7.03
C HIS A 94 -15.59 -12.76 6.02
N ALA A 95 -15.74 -13.59 4.99
CA ALA A 95 -16.74 -13.41 3.95
C ALA A 95 -18.20 -13.52 4.44
N GLU A 96 -18.43 -14.04 5.65
CA GLU A 96 -19.77 -14.08 6.27
C GLU A 96 -20.21 -12.71 6.83
N HIS A 97 -19.29 -11.76 6.98
CA HIS A 97 -19.61 -10.43 7.50
C HIS A 97 -20.35 -9.61 6.44
N PRO A 98 -21.51 -8.96 6.75
CA PRO A 98 -22.38 -8.33 5.75
C PRO A 98 -21.75 -7.16 4.97
N ASN A 99 -20.69 -6.56 5.51
CA ASN A 99 -19.95 -5.48 4.87
C ASN A 99 -18.70 -5.96 4.11
N ILE A 100 -18.46 -7.27 4.03
CA ILE A 100 -17.29 -7.87 3.39
C ILE A 100 -17.74 -8.73 2.21
N ASN A 101 -17.30 -8.36 1.01
CA ASN A 101 -17.46 -9.15 -0.20
C ASN A 101 -16.07 -9.56 -0.70
N VAL A 102 -15.89 -10.85 -0.95
CA VAL A 102 -14.60 -11.40 -1.37
C VAL A 102 -14.83 -12.18 -2.66
N LEU A 103 -14.15 -11.78 -3.72
CA LEU A 103 -14.31 -12.32 -5.06
C LEU A 103 -12.99 -12.95 -5.51
N CYS A 104 -13.01 -14.27 -5.65
CA CYS A 104 -11.93 -15.01 -6.31
C CYS A 104 -12.13 -14.89 -7.82
N CYS A 105 -11.13 -14.39 -8.53
CA CYS A 105 -11.20 -14.16 -9.96
C CYS A 105 -10.21 -15.04 -10.71
N GLU A 106 -10.59 -15.51 -11.90
CA GLU A 106 -9.66 -16.15 -12.82
C GLU A 106 -8.76 -15.11 -13.47
N GLY A 107 -7.45 -15.37 -13.50
CA GLY A 107 -6.45 -14.45 -14.06
C GLY A 107 -5.34 -14.10 -13.07
N THR A 108 -4.54 -13.12 -13.45
CA THR A 108 -3.42 -12.58 -12.65
C THR A 108 -3.81 -11.27 -11.96
N SER A 109 -2.94 -10.76 -11.09
CA SER A 109 -3.17 -9.45 -10.46
C SER A 109 -3.19 -8.30 -11.46
N ASP A 110 -2.37 -8.38 -12.51
CA ASP A 110 -2.36 -7.37 -13.58
C ASP A 110 -3.70 -7.35 -14.33
N ASP A 111 -4.33 -8.52 -14.54
CA ASP A 111 -5.65 -8.62 -15.17
C ASP A 111 -6.74 -7.96 -14.30
N LEU A 112 -6.63 -8.08 -12.98
CA LEU A 112 -7.54 -7.43 -12.03
C LEU A 112 -7.40 -5.91 -12.03
N ASP A 113 -6.18 -5.40 -12.16
CA ASP A 113 -5.96 -3.95 -12.24
C ASP A 113 -6.65 -3.36 -13.48
N VAL A 114 -6.59 -4.05 -14.63
CA VAL A 114 -7.32 -3.63 -15.85
C VAL A 114 -8.84 -3.58 -15.61
N VAL A 115 -9.40 -4.55 -14.89
CA VAL A 115 -10.83 -4.57 -14.55
C VAL A 115 -11.17 -3.41 -13.62
N ILE A 116 -10.37 -3.17 -12.58
CA ILE A 116 -10.57 -2.06 -11.67
C ILE A 116 -10.50 -0.73 -12.41
N GLU A 117 -9.50 -0.51 -13.26
CA GLU A 117 -9.39 0.72 -14.05
C GLU A 117 -10.63 0.96 -14.91
N ARG A 118 -11.16 -0.08 -15.57
CA ARG A 118 -12.41 0.02 -16.34
C ARG A 118 -13.61 0.38 -15.47
N VAL A 119 -13.75 -0.26 -14.31
CA VAL A 119 -14.81 0.05 -13.34
C VAL A 119 -14.70 1.48 -12.84
N PHE A 120 -13.47 1.97 -12.62
CA PHE A 120 -13.25 3.35 -12.18
C PHE A 120 -13.36 4.40 -13.30
N ALA A 121 -13.27 3.99 -14.57
CA ALA A 121 -13.56 4.84 -15.71
C ALA A 121 -15.07 5.03 -15.95
N ASP A 122 -15.90 4.10 -15.48
CA ASP A 122 -17.36 4.21 -15.53
C ASP A 122 -17.91 5.05 -14.37
N GLU A 123 -18.10 6.35 -14.62
CA GLU A 123 -18.65 7.30 -13.65
C GLU A 123 -20.06 6.95 -13.17
N GLU A 124 -20.89 6.36 -14.05
CA GLU A 124 -22.27 6.01 -13.68
C GLU A 124 -22.27 4.84 -12.71
N PHE A 125 -21.48 3.80 -13.00
CA PHE A 125 -21.32 2.64 -12.14
C PHE A 125 -20.72 3.02 -10.78
N LYS A 126 -19.67 3.84 -10.77
CA LYS A 126 -19.07 4.37 -9.52
C LYS A 126 -20.10 5.08 -8.65
N ARG A 127 -20.89 5.97 -9.23
CA ARG A 127 -21.90 6.73 -8.49
C ARG A 127 -23.03 5.83 -8.00
N ARG A 128 -23.51 4.91 -8.84
CA ARG A 128 -24.60 3.98 -8.50
C ARG A 128 -24.22 3.07 -7.33
N HIS A 129 -22.98 2.59 -7.29
CA HIS A 129 -22.48 1.69 -6.25
C HIS A 129 -21.67 2.38 -5.15
N SER A 130 -21.57 3.71 -5.18
CA SER A 130 -20.77 4.52 -4.24
C SER A 130 -19.34 3.98 -4.07
N LEU A 131 -18.68 3.69 -5.19
CA LEU A 131 -17.35 3.08 -5.20
C LEU A 131 -16.27 4.08 -4.83
N SER A 132 -15.34 3.62 -4.00
CA SER A 132 -14.08 4.31 -3.71
C SER A 132 -12.94 3.30 -3.73
N THR A 133 -11.70 3.77 -3.93
CA THR A 133 -10.51 2.92 -3.92
C THR A 133 -9.52 3.39 -2.86
N VAL A 134 -8.83 2.41 -2.30
CA VAL A 134 -7.74 2.58 -1.34
C VAL A 134 -6.39 2.14 -1.91
N ASN A 135 -6.34 1.87 -3.22
CA ASN A 135 -5.12 1.50 -3.91
C ASN A 135 -4.10 2.64 -3.94
N SER A 136 -2.87 2.31 -4.31
CA SER A 136 -1.67 3.16 -4.28
C SER A 136 -1.77 4.50 -5.02
N VAL A 137 -2.82 4.72 -5.81
CA VAL A 137 -3.12 5.99 -6.46
C VAL A 137 -3.73 6.99 -5.47
N ASN A 138 -4.32 6.55 -4.36
CA ASN A 138 -4.93 7.43 -3.38
C ASN A 138 -3.85 8.24 -2.63
N VAL A 139 -3.84 9.56 -2.83
CA VAL A 139 -2.91 10.52 -2.20
C VAL A 139 -2.95 10.43 -0.67
N LEU A 140 -4.10 10.07 -0.09
CA LEU A 140 -4.24 9.91 1.36
C LEU A 140 -3.33 8.81 1.90
N ARG A 141 -3.10 7.74 1.14
CA ARG A 141 -2.15 6.68 1.51
C ARG A 141 -0.74 7.23 1.68
N LEU A 142 -0.32 8.16 0.81
CA LEU A 142 1.00 8.77 0.88
C LEU A 142 1.14 9.66 2.12
N ILE A 143 0.09 10.44 2.43
CA ILE A 143 0.06 11.33 3.59
C ILE A 143 0.15 10.53 4.89
N VAL A 144 -0.65 9.48 5.01
CA VAL A 144 -0.70 8.61 6.20
C VAL A 144 0.65 7.91 6.42
N GLN A 145 1.26 7.40 5.35
CA GLN A 145 2.60 6.83 5.42
C GLN A 145 3.66 7.88 5.78
N ALA A 146 3.56 9.11 5.27
CA ALA A 146 4.49 10.18 5.61
C ALA A 146 4.43 10.53 7.11
N ALA A 147 3.24 10.53 7.72
CA ALA A 147 3.07 10.72 9.16
C ALA A 147 3.84 9.66 9.97
N HIS A 148 3.92 8.42 9.49
CA HIS A 148 4.71 7.37 10.13
C HIS A 148 6.21 7.68 10.14
N TYR A 149 6.76 8.16 9.01
CA TYR A 149 8.17 8.58 8.95
C TYR A 149 8.47 9.70 9.94
N VAL A 150 7.56 10.69 10.02
CA VAL A 150 7.67 11.80 10.99
C VAL A 150 7.64 11.27 12.42
N HIS A 151 6.69 10.39 12.73
CA HIS A 151 6.58 9.78 14.06
C HIS A 151 7.86 9.03 14.44
N VAL A 152 8.36 8.16 13.57
CA VAL A 152 9.60 7.41 13.82
C VAL A 152 10.79 8.35 14.01
N TYR A 153 10.91 9.39 13.17
CA TYR A 153 11.99 10.38 13.27
C TYR A 153 11.99 11.11 14.63
N LEU A 154 10.82 11.59 15.06
CA LEU A 154 10.66 12.34 16.31
C LEU A 154 10.81 11.43 17.54
N SER A 155 10.17 10.27 17.54
CA SER A 155 10.22 9.31 18.66
C SER A 155 11.62 8.82 18.97
N LEU A 156 12.51 8.80 17.98
CA LEU A 156 13.90 8.38 18.13
C LEU A 156 14.85 9.52 18.52
N GLY A 157 14.35 10.75 18.66
CA GLY A 157 15.12 11.92 19.07
C GLY A 157 16.28 12.24 18.13
N LEU A 158 16.13 11.98 16.82
CA LEU A 158 17.24 12.01 15.86
C LEU A 158 17.77 13.42 15.57
N GLY A 159 17.07 14.48 16.00
CA GLY A 159 17.55 15.86 16.03
C GLY A 159 18.36 16.24 14.79
N ALA A 160 19.53 16.84 15.00
CA ALA A 160 20.46 17.23 13.94
C ALA A 160 21.27 16.05 13.34
N GLU A 161 21.37 14.90 14.03
CA GLU A 161 22.12 13.73 13.53
C GLU A 161 21.48 13.12 12.28
N GLY A 162 20.17 13.31 12.10
CA GLY A 162 19.44 12.84 10.94
C GLY A 162 19.14 11.34 10.95
N ALA A 163 18.50 10.86 9.88
CA ALA A 163 18.00 9.49 9.75
C ALA A 163 18.24 8.94 8.35
N SER A 164 18.56 7.64 8.24
CA SER A 164 18.57 6.92 6.96
C SER A 164 17.50 5.84 6.97
N PHE A 165 16.50 5.97 6.09
CA PHE A 165 15.44 4.99 5.93
C PHE A 165 15.69 4.10 4.71
N PHE A 166 15.68 2.79 4.92
CA PHE A 166 15.78 1.76 3.89
C PHE A 166 14.38 1.22 3.62
N VAL A 167 13.93 1.41 2.39
CA VAL A 167 12.52 1.25 2.02
C VAL A 167 12.41 0.19 0.93
N PRO A 168 12.08 -1.07 1.28
CA PRO A 168 11.73 -2.06 0.28
C PRO A 168 10.48 -1.62 -0.48
N SER A 169 10.58 -1.42 -1.79
CA SER A 169 9.47 -0.91 -2.60
C SER A 169 9.50 -1.46 -4.02
N GLY A 170 8.35 -1.92 -4.51
CA GLY A 170 8.14 -2.16 -5.94
C GLY A 170 7.46 -0.96 -6.60
N GLY A 171 6.24 -0.65 -6.16
CA GLY A 171 5.42 0.43 -6.73
C GLY A 171 5.80 1.86 -6.32
N MET A 172 6.90 2.05 -5.58
CA MET A 172 7.47 3.32 -5.11
C MET A 172 6.61 4.22 -4.21
N GLY A 173 5.37 3.83 -3.87
CA GLY A 173 4.49 4.66 -3.03
C GLY A 173 5.07 4.91 -1.64
N HIS A 174 5.61 3.88 -1.00
CA HIS A 174 6.21 4.01 0.33
C HIS A 174 7.46 4.92 0.31
N LEU A 175 8.24 4.88 -0.76
CA LEU A 175 9.40 5.75 -0.95
C LEU A 175 8.96 7.21 -1.17
N CYS A 176 7.93 7.42 -2.00
CA CYS A 176 7.31 8.73 -2.24
C CYS A 176 6.81 9.36 -0.93
N SER A 177 6.15 8.60 -0.06
CA SER A 177 5.75 9.03 1.29
C SER A 177 6.93 9.46 2.16
N GLY A 178 8.07 8.76 2.04
CA GLY A 178 9.32 9.17 2.68
C GLY A 178 9.83 10.51 2.15
N VAL A 179 9.68 10.79 0.86
CA VAL A 179 10.05 12.09 0.25
C VAL A 179 9.17 13.21 0.81
N ILE A 180 7.87 12.99 0.97
CA ILE A 180 6.95 13.92 1.63
C ILE A 180 7.41 14.19 3.06
N ALA A 181 7.68 13.13 3.84
CA ALA A 181 8.14 13.28 5.21
C ALA A 181 9.48 14.02 5.32
N ARG A 182 10.43 13.76 4.40
CA ARG A 182 11.69 14.51 4.33
C ARG A 182 11.47 16.00 4.11
N LYS A 183 10.50 16.39 3.28
CA LYS A 183 10.14 17.80 3.10
C LYS A 183 9.50 18.37 4.38
N LEU A 184 8.62 17.63 5.05
CA LEU A 184 8.00 18.08 6.30
C LEU A 184 9.01 18.25 7.45
N LEU A 185 10.04 17.40 7.47
CA LEU A 185 11.13 17.44 8.46
C LEU A 185 12.28 18.38 8.05
N SER A 186 12.17 19.09 6.93
CA SER A 186 13.23 19.99 6.47
C SER A 186 13.45 21.08 7.51
N GLY A 187 14.67 21.19 8.03
CA GLY A 187 15.03 22.12 9.10
C GLY A 187 15.22 21.47 10.48
N LEU A 188 14.69 20.27 10.70
CA LEU A 188 14.93 19.52 11.95
C LEU A 188 16.20 18.66 11.89
N GLY A 189 16.55 18.15 10.70
CA GLY A 189 17.78 17.40 10.45
C GLY A 189 17.77 16.68 9.09
N THR A 190 18.82 15.91 8.82
CA THR A 190 19.00 15.28 7.50
C THR A 190 18.22 13.97 7.40
N VAL A 191 17.30 13.85 6.44
CA VAL A 191 16.63 12.57 6.14
C VAL A 191 17.13 12.00 4.81
N ARG A 192 17.79 10.84 4.86
CA ARG A 192 18.20 10.06 3.70
C ARG A 192 17.22 8.92 3.47
N LEU A 193 16.84 8.72 2.21
CA LEU A 193 15.94 7.64 1.79
C LEU A 193 16.70 6.74 0.82
N VAL A 194 16.62 5.43 1.04
CA VAL A 194 17.25 4.40 0.21
C VAL A 194 16.13 3.47 -0.27
N GLY A 195 15.82 3.52 -1.56
CA GLY A 195 14.88 2.60 -2.18
C GLY A 195 15.53 1.25 -2.43
N CYS A 196 15.03 0.19 -1.80
CA CYS A 196 15.52 -1.17 -1.98
C CYS A 196 14.57 -1.91 -2.94
N VAL A 197 15.11 -2.42 -4.05
CA VAL A 197 14.36 -3.21 -5.04
C VAL A 197 14.87 -4.65 -5.10
N ASN A 198 14.05 -5.57 -5.61
CA ASN A 198 14.44 -6.95 -5.85
C ASN A 198 15.00 -7.11 -7.28
N GLU A 199 14.89 -8.31 -7.87
CA GLU A 199 15.35 -8.57 -9.24
C GLU A 199 14.61 -7.75 -10.32
N ASN A 200 13.45 -7.16 -9.98
CA ASN A 200 12.72 -6.23 -10.82
C ASN A 200 13.31 -4.82 -10.67
N LYS A 201 14.38 -4.54 -11.42
CA LYS A 201 15.29 -3.40 -11.25
C LYS A 201 14.91 -2.12 -12.01
N ALA A 202 13.64 -1.93 -12.40
CA ALA A 202 13.23 -0.77 -13.19
C ALA A 202 13.59 0.56 -12.52
N PHE A 203 13.30 0.68 -11.23
CA PHE A 203 13.65 1.87 -10.43
C PHE A 203 15.16 2.05 -10.22
N HIS A 204 15.90 0.97 -9.96
CA HIS A 204 17.36 1.04 -9.81
C HIS A 204 18.03 1.55 -11.09
N THR A 205 17.57 1.06 -12.25
CA THR A 205 18.07 1.46 -13.57
C THR A 205 17.81 2.95 -13.80
N LEU A 206 16.60 3.42 -13.49
CA LEU A 206 16.28 4.84 -13.57
C LEU A 206 17.20 5.71 -12.70
N MET A 207 17.41 5.33 -11.43
CA MET A 207 18.23 6.12 -10.50
C MET A 207 19.72 6.08 -10.83
N SER A 208 20.21 5.01 -11.45
CA SER A 208 21.64 4.82 -11.75
C SER A 208 22.02 5.30 -13.16
N GLU A 209 21.15 5.09 -14.14
CA GLU A 209 21.40 5.33 -15.57
C GLU A 209 20.55 6.47 -16.14
N GLY A 210 19.53 6.96 -15.41
CA GLY A 210 18.62 8.01 -15.90
C GLY A 210 17.53 7.51 -16.86
N GLU A 211 17.49 6.22 -17.18
CA GLU A 211 16.54 5.62 -18.11
C GLU A 211 15.57 4.66 -17.42
N LEU A 212 14.26 4.88 -17.61
CA LEU A 212 13.24 3.92 -17.20
C LEU A 212 13.10 2.82 -18.25
N ARG A 213 13.84 1.72 -18.09
CA ARG A 213 13.76 0.54 -18.97
C ARG A 213 12.61 -0.40 -18.58
N SER A 214 11.39 0.11 -18.43
CA SER A 214 10.23 -0.72 -18.07
C SER A 214 9.59 -1.41 -19.30
N LYS A 215 9.72 -0.82 -20.49
CA LYS A 215 9.17 -1.39 -21.74
C LYS A 215 9.90 -2.69 -22.11
N GLY A 216 9.17 -3.80 -22.12
CA GLY A 216 9.67 -5.12 -22.53
C GLY A 216 10.30 -5.95 -21.40
N MET A 217 10.37 -5.44 -20.17
CA MET A 217 10.79 -6.24 -19.03
C MET A 217 9.73 -7.29 -18.70
N LYS A 218 10.15 -8.56 -18.63
CA LYS A 218 9.32 -9.63 -18.07
C LYS A 218 9.41 -9.58 -16.55
N LEU A 219 8.25 -9.65 -15.91
CA LEU A 219 8.13 -9.80 -14.45
C LEU A 219 8.92 -11.02 -14.00
N LYS A 220 9.84 -10.83 -13.05
CA LYS A 220 10.55 -11.94 -12.40
C LYS A 220 9.91 -12.21 -11.05
N LYS A 221 9.47 -13.44 -10.84
CA LYS A 221 8.96 -13.90 -9.53
C LYS A 221 10.14 -14.02 -8.55
N THR A 222 10.05 -13.37 -7.40
CA THR A 222 11.10 -13.40 -6.37
C THR A 222 10.56 -13.90 -5.02
N LEU A 223 11.44 -13.96 -4.02
CA LEU A 223 11.06 -14.25 -2.63
C LEU A 223 10.25 -13.12 -1.97
N ALA A 224 10.16 -11.95 -2.61
CA ALA A 224 9.39 -10.79 -2.13
C ALA A 224 8.29 -10.44 -3.16
N PRO A 225 7.20 -11.22 -3.24
CA PRO A 225 6.19 -11.10 -4.29
C PRO A 225 5.48 -9.74 -4.30
N SER A 226 5.36 -9.08 -3.15
CA SER A 226 4.79 -7.72 -3.04
C SER A 226 5.64 -6.63 -3.68
N MET A 227 6.90 -6.93 -4.03
CA MET A 227 7.82 -6.05 -4.73
C MET A 227 8.01 -6.42 -6.21
N ASP A 228 7.41 -7.52 -6.66
CA ASP A 228 7.46 -7.97 -8.05
C ASP A 228 6.58 -7.04 -8.90
N ILE A 229 7.13 -5.86 -9.25
CA ILE A 229 6.47 -4.80 -10.01
C ILE A 229 7.43 -4.32 -11.09
N VAL A 230 6.99 -4.38 -12.36
CA VAL A 230 7.79 -3.93 -13.51
C VAL A 230 7.69 -2.42 -13.72
N VAL A 231 6.50 -1.85 -13.52
CA VAL A 231 6.25 -0.41 -13.70
C VAL A 231 5.95 0.22 -12.33
N PRO A 232 6.86 1.03 -11.78
CA PRO A 232 6.62 1.71 -10.52
C PRO A 232 5.56 2.81 -10.69
N TYR A 233 4.30 2.50 -10.39
CA TYR A 233 3.16 3.40 -10.64
C TYR A 233 3.12 4.70 -9.80
N ASN A 234 3.94 4.84 -8.75
CA ASN A 234 4.09 6.13 -8.03
C ASN A 234 5.28 6.97 -8.48
N LEU A 235 6.01 6.55 -9.52
CA LEU A 235 7.24 7.22 -9.93
C LEU A 235 7.01 8.66 -10.43
N GLU A 236 5.85 8.96 -11.01
CA GLU A 236 5.47 10.31 -11.47
C GLU A 236 5.51 11.36 -10.35
N ARG A 237 5.33 10.94 -9.09
CA ARG A 237 5.13 11.79 -7.91
C ARG A 237 6.44 12.07 -7.16
#